data_AF-A0A3S3MS18-F1
#
_entry.id   AF-A0A3S3MS18-F1
#
_cell.length_a   1.000
_cell.length_b   1.000
_cell.length_c   1.000
_cell.angle_alpha   90.00
_cell.angle_beta   90.00
_cell.angle_gamma   90.00
#
_symmetry.space_group_name_H-M   'P 1'
#
loop_
_entity.id
_entity.type
_entity.pdbx_description
1 polymer ?
#
loop_
_entity_poly.entity_id
_entity_poly.type
_entity_poly.pdbx_seq_one_letter_code
_entity_poly.pdbx_strand_id
1 'polypeptide(L)'
;MSEIRTRIQQSTYPKVAFLAQWEDWLMTWRDREDSAPQGATELLVRTINLCAGRSVSKELLSHPHYVRLATRTHTLCQRLRGLPRLIKKAEQTTDGNGTDPSSGVDSQQPMETEMQELVQYVLQTSDGIDLATKQTFLTVAKSFYYTAHCSPTNFNLHMEKLSGTGDPSALKRRPSGEGSKLRMSTWDVEII
;
A
#
# COMPACT_ATOMS: atom_id res chain seq x y z
N MET A 1 5.57 -42.44 7.84
CA MET A 1 5.18 -41.77 9.12
C MET A 1 5.81 -40.39 9.26
N SER A 2 7.09 -40.19 8.91
CA SER A 2 7.75 -38.87 8.91
C SER A 2 7.11 -37.87 7.95
N GLU A 3 6.85 -38.23 6.69
CA GLU A 3 6.28 -37.31 5.68
C GLU A 3 4.87 -36.80 6.02
N ILE A 4 4.02 -37.63 6.61
CA ILE A 4 2.66 -37.24 7.02
C ILE A 4 2.74 -36.22 8.16
N ARG A 5 3.64 -36.43 9.13
CA ARG A 5 3.89 -35.47 10.21
C ARG A 5 4.45 -34.15 9.67
N THR A 6 5.35 -34.20 8.70
CA THR A 6 5.90 -32.99 8.05
C THR A 6 4.83 -32.22 7.30
N ARG A 7 3.94 -32.89 6.55
CA ARG A 7 2.82 -32.24 5.84
C ARG A 7 1.78 -31.64 6.79
N ILE A 8 1.47 -32.32 7.90
CA ILE A 8 0.56 -31.80 8.94
C ILE A 8 1.18 -30.59 9.66
N GLN A 9 2.47 -30.64 9.99
CA GLN A 9 3.18 -29.49 10.56
C GLN A 9 3.21 -28.31 9.59
N GLN A 10 3.58 -28.53 8.33
CA GLN A 10 3.61 -27.48 7.29
C GLN A 10 2.21 -26.90 6.99
N SER A 11 1.13 -27.67 7.16
CA SER A 11 -0.25 -27.18 7.01
C SER A 11 -0.74 -26.36 8.21
N THR A 12 -0.24 -26.67 9.41
CA THR A 12 -0.70 -26.06 10.67
C THR A 12 0.11 -24.80 11.01
N TYR A 13 1.41 -24.79 10.71
CA TYR A 13 2.32 -23.69 11.04
C TYR A 13 1.92 -22.32 10.47
N PRO A 14 1.51 -22.21 9.18
CA PRO A 14 1.12 -20.94 8.58
C PRO A 14 -0.13 -20.36 9.25
N LYS A 15 -1.08 -21.21 9.64
CA LYS A 15 -2.32 -20.79 10.32
C LYS A 15 -2.04 -20.25 11.72
N VAL A 16 -1.21 -20.94 12.50
CA VAL A 16 -0.84 -20.49 13.86
C VAL A 16 -0.02 -19.20 13.79
N ALA A 17 0.93 -19.11 12.86
CA ALA A 17 1.75 -17.91 12.67
C ALA A 17 0.93 -16.70 12.19
N PHE A 18 -0.10 -16.92 11.36
CA PHE A 18 -1.03 -15.89 10.94
C PHE A 18 -1.84 -15.36 12.12
N LEU A 19 -2.51 -16.25 12.88
CA LEU A 19 -3.37 -15.84 14.00
C LEU A 19 -2.58 -15.09 15.08
N ALA A 20 -1.39 -15.57 15.44
CA ALA A 20 -0.57 -14.93 16.46
C ALA A 20 -0.15 -13.50 16.08
N GLN A 21 0.14 -13.24 14.80
CA GLN A 21 0.53 -11.89 14.34
C GLN A 21 -0.66 -10.92 14.32
N TRP A 22 -1.83 -11.41 13.91
CA TRP A 22 -3.05 -10.62 13.93
C TRP A 22 -3.52 -10.34 15.35
N GLU A 23 -3.40 -11.32 16.26
CA GLU A 23 -3.69 -11.14 17.67
C GLU A 23 -2.78 -10.10 18.31
N ASP A 24 -1.46 -10.19 18.13
CA ASP A 24 -0.48 -9.21 18.64
C ASP A 24 -0.79 -7.79 18.17
N TRP A 25 -1.10 -7.63 16.88
CA TRP A 25 -1.50 -6.35 16.31
C TRP A 25 -2.85 -5.84 16.84
N LEU A 26 -3.85 -6.71 16.99
CA LEU A 26 -5.16 -6.34 17.54
C LEU A 26 -5.04 -5.89 19.00
N MET A 27 -4.16 -6.53 19.80
CA MET A 27 -3.88 -6.11 21.16
C MET A 27 -3.21 -4.73 21.19
N THR A 28 -2.21 -4.48 20.33
CA THR A 28 -1.57 -3.15 20.22
C THR A 28 -2.51 -2.07 19.69
N TRP A 29 -3.49 -2.45 18.85
CA TRP A 29 -4.53 -1.55 18.38
C TRP A 29 -5.52 -1.19 19.48
N ARG A 30 -6.00 -2.17 20.25
CA ARG A 30 -6.98 -1.97 21.33
C ARG A 30 -6.47 -1.01 22.41
N ASP A 31 -5.18 -1.04 22.70
CA ASP A 31 -4.58 -0.23 23.75
C ASP A 31 -4.23 1.21 23.29
N ARG A 32 -4.52 1.57 22.02
CA ARG A 32 -4.29 2.92 21.46
C ARG A 32 -5.62 3.61 21.13
N GLU A 33 -5.99 4.58 21.96
CA GLU A 33 -7.28 5.29 21.86
C GLU A 33 -7.35 6.28 20.67
N ASP A 34 -6.23 6.84 20.18
CA ASP A 34 -6.28 7.99 19.25
C ASP A 34 -5.34 7.96 18.03
N SER A 35 -4.52 6.92 17.83
CA SER A 35 -3.59 6.86 16.69
C SER A 35 -3.84 5.64 15.82
N ALA A 36 -3.85 5.82 14.49
CA ALA A 36 -3.92 4.72 13.53
C ALA A 36 -2.90 3.62 13.93
N PRO A 37 -3.32 2.35 14.00
CA PRO A 37 -2.46 1.28 14.52
C PRO A 37 -1.12 1.23 13.78
N GLN A 38 -0.05 1.46 14.55
CA GLN A 38 1.31 1.33 14.08
C GLN A 38 1.54 -0.13 13.64
N GLY A 39 2.30 -0.34 12.56
CA GLY A 39 2.59 -1.69 12.08
C GLY A 39 1.53 -2.35 11.17
N ALA A 40 0.39 -1.70 10.87
CA ALA A 40 -0.59 -2.28 9.93
C ALA A 40 0.00 -2.59 8.54
N THR A 41 0.91 -1.74 8.05
CA THR A 41 1.66 -1.96 6.79
C THR A 41 2.55 -3.20 6.89
N GLU A 42 3.27 -3.35 8.01
CA GLU A 42 4.16 -4.48 8.24
C GLU A 42 3.35 -5.78 8.37
N LEU A 43 2.21 -5.75 9.07
CA LEU A 43 1.29 -6.88 9.19
C LEU A 43 0.80 -7.36 7.81
N LEU A 44 0.41 -6.43 6.92
CA LEU A 44 0.01 -6.77 5.55
C LEU A 44 1.15 -7.42 4.78
N VAL A 45 2.36 -6.88 4.87
CA VAL A 45 3.54 -7.45 4.21
C VAL A 45 3.85 -8.85 4.73
N ARG A 46 3.83 -9.06 6.05
CA ARG A 46 4.05 -10.39 6.64
C ARG A 46 2.97 -11.37 6.22
N THR A 47 1.71 -10.94 6.18
CA THR A 47 0.58 -11.75 5.72
C THR A 47 0.73 -12.17 4.27
N ILE A 48 1.05 -11.24 3.36
CA ILE A 48 1.26 -11.53 1.94
C ILE A 48 2.42 -12.51 1.74
N ASN A 49 3.53 -12.31 2.46
CA ASN A 49 4.66 -13.23 2.42
C ASN A 49 4.26 -14.63 2.90
N LEU A 50 3.53 -14.74 4.01
CA LEU A 50 3.02 -16.03 4.51
C LEU A 50 2.09 -16.71 3.50
N CYS A 51 1.17 -15.97 2.90
CA CYS A 51 0.28 -16.48 1.84
C CYS A 51 1.05 -16.99 0.63
N ALA A 52 2.19 -16.36 0.31
CA ALA A 52 3.08 -16.79 -0.75
C ALA A 52 4.07 -17.90 -0.32
N GLY A 53 3.89 -18.51 0.86
CA GLY A 53 4.75 -19.58 1.39
C GLY A 53 6.09 -19.10 1.93
N ARG A 54 6.30 -17.78 2.06
CA ARG A 54 7.53 -17.18 2.61
C ARG A 54 7.35 -16.90 4.10
N SER A 55 8.27 -17.40 4.92
CA SER A 55 8.32 -17.09 6.35
C SER A 55 9.38 -16.04 6.64
N VAL A 56 9.01 -14.96 7.31
CA VAL A 56 9.95 -13.94 7.81
C VAL A 56 10.38 -14.34 9.21
N SER A 57 11.69 -14.57 9.43
CA SER A 57 12.22 -14.98 10.73
C SER A 57 12.24 -13.83 11.73
N LYS A 58 12.23 -14.11 13.04
CA LYS A 58 12.36 -13.08 14.07
C LYS A 58 13.66 -12.28 13.96
N GLU A 59 14.74 -12.93 13.53
CA GLU A 59 16.03 -12.28 13.26
C GLU A 59 15.93 -11.26 12.13
N LEU A 60 15.25 -11.61 11.03
CA LEU A 60 15.01 -10.69 9.93
C LEU A 60 14.10 -9.52 10.35
N LEU A 61 13.10 -9.77 11.18
CA LEU A 61 12.21 -8.72 11.70
C LEU A 61 12.96 -7.69 12.56
N SER A 62 13.97 -8.12 13.31
CA SER A 62 14.83 -7.25 14.10
C SER A 62 15.98 -6.63 13.30
N HIS A 63 16.14 -7.00 12.02
CA HIS A 63 17.25 -6.54 11.20
C HIS A 63 17.13 -5.03 10.90
N PRO A 64 18.18 -4.22 11.07
CA PRO A 64 18.09 -2.76 10.92
C PRO A 64 17.57 -2.30 9.55
N HIS A 65 17.98 -2.98 8.47
CA HIS A 65 17.50 -2.66 7.13
C HIS A 65 16.02 -3.01 6.93
N TYR A 66 15.52 -4.05 7.61
CA TYR A 66 14.12 -4.45 7.53
C TYR A 66 13.26 -3.45 8.30
N VAL A 67 13.63 -3.10 9.54
CA VAL A 67 12.94 -2.09 10.35
C VAL A 67 12.88 -0.75 9.62
N ARG A 68 14.00 -0.34 8.99
CA ARG A 68 14.05 0.90 8.19
C ARG A 68 13.09 0.86 7.00
N LEU A 69 13.07 -0.25 6.25
CA LEU A 69 12.15 -0.44 5.13
C LEU A 69 10.68 -0.42 5.59
N ALA A 70 10.37 -1.15 6.66
CA ALA A 70 9.03 -1.20 7.23
C ALA A 70 8.56 0.18 7.70
N THR A 71 9.41 0.92 8.41
CA THR A 71 9.12 2.28 8.90
C THR A 71 8.89 3.24 7.74
N ARG A 72 9.77 3.24 6.72
CA ARG A 72 9.63 4.12 5.56
C ARG A 72 8.33 3.85 4.80
N THR A 73 8.05 2.57 4.54
CA THR A 73 6.82 2.14 3.85
C THR A 73 5.59 2.53 4.67
N HIS A 74 5.61 2.31 5.99
CA HIS A 74 4.52 2.67 6.88
C HIS A 74 4.22 4.18 6.84
N THR A 75 5.24 5.02 6.99
CA THR A 75 5.09 6.48 6.95
C THR A 75 4.52 6.95 5.62
N LEU A 76 5.03 6.42 4.50
CA LEU A 76 4.51 6.73 3.17
C LEU A 76 3.03 6.32 3.03
N CYS A 77 2.67 5.10 3.42
CA CYS A 77 1.30 4.60 3.43
C CYS A 77 0.35 5.47 4.27
N GLN A 78 0.78 5.95 5.44
CA GLN A 78 -0.05 6.81 6.29
C GLN A 78 -0.33 8.16 5.64
N ARG A 79 0.69 8.76 5.00
CA ARG A 79 0.53 10.02 4.27
C ARG A 79 -0.39 9.87 3.06
N LEU A 80 -0.21 8.79 2.29
CA LEU A 80 -1.08 8.46 1.16
C LEU A 80 -2.53 8.26 1.59
N ARG A 81 -2.79 7.60 2.72
CA ARG A 81 -4.16 7.47 3.28
C ARG A 81 -4.79 8.82 3.64
N GLY A 82 -4.00 9.77 4.11
CA GLY A 82 -4.46 11.11 4.47
C GLY A 82 -4.71 12.03 3.28
N LEU A 83 -4.04 11.79 2.15
CA LEU A 83 -4.02 12.69 1.00
C LEU A 83 -5.42 13.07 0.47
N PRO A 84 -6.35 12.13 0.20
CA PRO A 84 -7.69 12.50 -0.29
C PRO A 84 -8.47 13.39 0.68
N ARG A 85 -8.24 13.25 2.00
CA ARG A 85 -8.89 14.09 3.02
C ARG A 85 -8.31 15.50 3.01
N LEU A 86 -7.00 15.63 2.82
CA LEU A 86 -6.32 16.92 2.72
C LEU A 86 -6.75 17.69 1.47
N ILE A 87 -6.84 17.02 0.32
CA ILE A 87 -7.30 17.61 -0.94
C ILE A 87 -8.72 18.16 -0.79
N LYS A 88 -9.66 17.35 -0.29
CA LYS A 88 -11.05 17.79 -0.05
C LYS A 88 -11.16 18.97 0.91
N LYS A 89 -10.30 19.02 1.94
CA LYS A 89 -10.29 20.12 2.90
C LYS A 89 -9.78 21.42 2.26
N ALA A 90 -8.77 21.33 1.41
CA ALA A 90 -8.23 22.49 0.68
C ALA A 90 -9.29 23.07 -0.27
N GLU A 91 -10.02 22.22 -1.01
CA GLU A 91 -11.10 22.63 -1.92
C GLU A 91 -12.23 23.39 -1.19
N GLN A 92 -12.62 22.94 0.02
CA GLN A 92 -13.67 23.58 0.83
C GLN A 92 -13.25 24.92 1.44
N THR A 93 -11.96 25.17 1.63
CA THR A 93 -11.46 26.44 2.18
C THR A 93 -11.32 27.55 1.13
N THR A 94 -11.43 27.21 -0.16
CA THR A 94 -11.23 28.16 -1.27
C THR A 94 -12.46 29.04 -1.58
N ASP A 95 -13.62 28.76 -0.98
CA ASP A 95 -14.87 29.48 -1.27
C ASP A 95 -15.06 30.81 -0.51
N GLY A 96 -14.01 31.43 0.05
CA GLY A 96 -14.24 32.67 0.81
C GLY A 96 -13.09 33.64 1.11
N ASN A 97 -11.81 33.30 0.89
CA ASN A 97 -10.77 34.32 1.05
C ASN A 97 -9.53 33.99 0.25
N GLY A 98 -9.09 34.94 -0.57
CA GLY A 98 -7.94 34.82 -1.46
C GLY A 98 -6.65 34.50 -0.70
N THR A 99 -6.33 33.21 -0.62
CA THR A 99 -5.05 32.73 -0.13
C THR A 99 -4.47 31.78 -1.17
N ASP A 100 -3.19 31.97 -1.47
CA ASP A 100 -2.42 31.38 -2.57
C ASP A 100 -2.68 29.86 -2.79
N PRO A 101 -2.87 29.39 -4.04
CA PRO A 101 -3.13 27.98 -4.36
C PRO A 101 -1.89 27.07 -4.24
N SER A 102 -0.78 27.52 -3.64
CA SER A 102 0.47 26.73 -3.61
C SER A 102 0.46 25.54 -2.64
N SER A 103 -0.46 25.51 -1.67
CA SER A 103 -0.45 24.52 -0.58
C SER A 103 -0.76 23.07 -1.04
N GLY A 104 -1.49 22.88 -2.13
CA GLY A 104 -1.88 21.54 -2.60
C GLY A 104 -0.79 20.83 -3.41
N VAL A 105 -0.08 21.59 -4.25
CA VAL A 105 0.95 21.09 -5.17
C VAL A 105 2.23 20.70 -4.42
N ASP A 106 2.60 21.45 -3.37
CA ASP A 106 3.76 21.17 -2.53
C ASP A 106 3.65 19.87 -1.72
N SER A 107 2.44 19.34 -1.51
CA SER A 107 2.26 18.09 -0.77
C SER A 107 2.44 16.83 -1.63
N GLN A 108 2.31 16.93 -2.96
CA GLN A 108 2.42 15.78 -3.88
C GLN A 108 3.86 15.47 -4.30
N GLN A 109 4.70 16.48 -4.57
CA GLN A 109 6.10 16.28 -4.94
C GLN A 109 6.93 15.50 -3.90
N PRO A 110 6.75 15.71 -2.58
CA PRO A 110 7.41 14.90 -1.57
C PRO A 110 7.03 13.41 -1.65
N MET A 111 5.77 13.11 -1.99
CA MET A 111 5.29 11.71 -2.04
C MET A 111 5.81 10.97 -3.27
N GLU A 112 5.92 11.63 -4.42
CA GLU A 112 6.54 11.05 -5.63
C GLU A 112 8.02 10.75 -5.38
N THR A 113 8.74 11.68 -4.75
CA THR A 113 10.14 11.50 -4.36
C THR A 113 10.28 10.30 -3.41
N GLU A 114 9.47 10.22 -2.36
CA GLU A 114 9.53 9.10 -1.41
C GLU A 114 9.20 7.75 -2.04
N MET A 115 8.25 7.72 -2.99
CA MET A 115 7.96 6.51 -3.76
C MET A 115 9.14 6.10 -4.64
N GLN A 116 9.81 7.05 -5.30
CA GLN A 116 11.01 6.78 -6.10
C GLN A 116 12.16 6.25 -5.22
N GLU A 117 12.37 6.85 -4.05
CA GLU A 117 13.39 6.39 -3.10
C GLU A 117 13.09 4.98 -2.58
N LEU A 118 11.80 4.65 -2.35
CA LEU A 118 11.39 3.30 -1.98
C LEU A 118 11.68 2.30 -3.11
N VAL A 119 11.40 2.65 -4.36
CA VAL A 119 11.75 1.82 -5.53
C VAL A 119 13.26 1.59 -5.58
N GLN A 120 14.07 2.64 -5.45
CA GLN A 120 15.53 2.52 -5.45
C GLN A 120 16.03 1.63 -4.31
N TYR A 121 15.45 1.76 -3.11
CA TYR A 121 15.78 0.93 -1.97
C TYR A 121 15.49 -0.56 -2.22
N VAL A 122 14.37 -0.87 -2.86
CA VAL A 122 13.95 -2.25 -3.18
C VAL A 122 14.91 -2.90 -4.18
N LEU A 123 15.52 -2.11 -5.07
CA LEU A 123 16.49 -2.58 -6.06
C LEU A 123 17.89 -2.82 -5.50
N GLN A 124 18.21 -2.27 -4.31
CA GLN A 124 19.47 -2.59 -3.64
C GLN A 124 19.47 -4.08 -3.24
N THR A 125 20.61 -4.76 -3.30
CA THR A 125 20.69 -6.21 -3.01
C THR A 125 21.61 -6.55 -1.83
N SER A 126 22.34 -5.57 -1.30
CA SER A 126 23.42 -5.77 -0.32
C SER A 126 22.99 -5.63 1.15
N ASP A 127 21.70 -5.72 1.47
CA ASP A 127 21.15 -5.37 2.79
C ASP A 127 20.53 -6.56 3.56
N GLY A 128 20.77 -7.79 3.09
CA GLY A 128 20.37 -9.03 3.77
C GLY A 128 18.87 -9.34 3.73
N ILE A 129 18.07 -8.57 2.99
CA ILE A 129 16.64 -8.81 2.83
C ILE A 129 16.39 -9.41 1.44
N ASP A 130 15.63 -10.50 1.41
CA ASP A 130 15.20 -11.13 0.17
C ASP A 130 14.41 -10.16 -0.74
N LEU A 131 14.72 -10.19 -2.04
CA LEU A 131 14.12 -9.29 -3.02
C LEU A 131 12.60 -9.47 -3.10
N ALA A 132 12.06 -10.69 -2.99
CA ALA A 132 10.61 -10.90 -3.01
C ALA A 132 9.92 -10.28 -1.79
N THR A 133 10.57 -10.30 -0.63
CA THR A 133 10.10 -9.57 0.57
C THR A 133 10.07 -8.07 0.34
N LYS A 134 11.12 -7.49 -0.27
CA LYS A 134 11.15 -6.05 -0.61
C LYS A 134 10.08 -5.67 -1.64
N GLN A 135 9.90 -6.50 -2.65
CA GLN A 135 8.83 -6.32 -3.64
C GLN A 135 7.45 -6.35 -3.00
N THR A 136 7.27 -7.14 -1.94
CA THR A 136 6.03 -7.13 -1.16
C THR A 136 5.79 -5.77 -0.47
N PHE A 137 6.83 -5.16 0.12
CA PHE A 137 6.73 -3.78 0.65
C PHE A 137 6.36 -2.77 -0.45
N LEU A 138 7.02 -2.85 -1.60
CA LEU A 138 6.74 -1.96 -2.73
C LEU A 138 5.30 -2.14 -3.25
N THR A 139 4.82 -3.37 -3.32
CA THR A 139 3.45 -3.70 -3.75
C THR A 139 2.41 -3.08 -2.82
N VAL A 140 2.63 -3.17 -1.51
CA VAL A 140 1.76 -2.54 -0.51
C VAL A 140 1.81 -1.01 -0.63
N ALA A 141 2.98 -0.40 -0.83
CA ALA A 141 3.05 1.06 -1.05
C ALA A 141 2.33 1.49 -2.33
N LYS A 142 2.52 0.75 -3.44
CA LYS A 142 1.89 1.02 -4.73
C LYS A 142 0.36 0.95 -4.65
N SER A 143 -0.20 -0.01 -3.90
CA SER A 143 -1.67 -0.11 -3.75
C SER A 143 -2.27 1.09 -3.01
N PHE A 144 -1.56 1.60 -2.00
CA PHE A 144 -1.96 2.82 -1.29
C PHE A 144 -1.83 4.05 -2.18
N TYR A 145 -0.75 4.13 -2.95
CA TYR A 145 -0.51 5.21 -3.90
C TYR A 145 -1.61 5.25 -4.96
N TYR A 146 -1.93 4.10 -5.54
CA TYR A 146 -3.04 3.97 -6.48
C TYR A 146 -4.36 4.45 -5.85
N THR A 147 -4.67 4.01 -4.63
CA THR A 147 -5.91 4.40 -3.93
C THR A 147 -5.96 5.90 -3.63
N ALA A 148 -4.82 6.52 -3.32
CA ALA A 148 -4.75 7.94 -2.98
C ALA A 148 -4.93 8.86 -4.20
N HIS A 149 -4.51 8.40 -5.38
CA HIS A 149 -4.52 9.18 -6.62
C HIS A 149 -5.63 8.79 -7.60
N CYS A 150 -6.26 7.63 -7.42
CA CYS A 150 -7.39 7.22 -8.24
C CYS A 150 -8.69 7.86 -7.73
N SER A 151 -9.45 8.51 -8.62
CA SER A 151 -10.78 8.99 -8.25
C SER A 151 -11.70 7.80 -7.94
N PRO A 152 -12.66 7.93 -7.00
CA PRO A 152 -13.59 6.84 -6.69
C PRO A 152 -14.32 6.29 -7.93
N THR A 153 -14.65 7.17 -8.88
CA THR A 153 -15.25 6.80 -10.17
C THR A 153 -14.33 5.93 -11.01
N ASN A 154 -13.05 6.31 -11.13
CA ASN A 154 -12.07 5.53 -11.89
C ASN A 154 -11.71 4.22 -11.18
N PHE A 155 -11.69 4.20 -9.85
CA PHE A 155 -11.48 3.00 -9.07
C PHE A 155 -12.58 1.96 -9.34
N ASN A 156 -13.85 2.37 -9.28
CA ASN A 156 -14.99 1.49 -9.56
C ASN A 156 -14.97 0.97 -11.00
N LEU A 157 -14.68 1.83 -11.99
CA LEU A 157 -14.55 1.41 -13.38
C LEU A 157 -13.40 0.41 -13.58
N HIS A 158 -12.27 0.60 -12.88
CA HIS A 158 -11.17 -0.36 -12.92
C HIS A 158 -11.58 -1.69 -12.28
N MET A 159 -12.28 -1.66 -11.15
CA MET A 159 -12.78 -2.87 -10.47
C MET A 159 -13.81 -3.62 -11.33
N GLU A 160 -14.73 -2.93 -12.00
CA GLU A 160 -15.71 -3.52 -12.91
C GLU A 160 -15.04 -4.16 -14.14
N LYS A 161 -13.99 -3.52 -14.67
CA LYS A 161 -13.20 -4.08 -15.76
C LYS A 161 -12.43 -5.33 -15.33
N LEU A 162 -11.83 -5.33 -14.14
CA LEU A 162 -11.07 -6.47 -13.61
C LEU A 162 -11.96 -7.66 -13.26
N SER A 163 -13.17 -7.40 -12.76
CA SER A 163 -14.15 -8.44 -12.41
C SER A 163 -14.94 -8.97 -13.61
N GLY A 164 -14.86 -8.31 -14.77
CA GLY A 164 -15.58 -8.71 -15.98
C GLY A 164 -17.10 -8.48 -15.90
N THR A 165 -17.59 -7.75 -14.91
CA THR A 165 -19.02 -7.51 -14.67
C THR A 165 -19.56 -6.23 -15.30
N GLY A 166 -18.73 -5.48 -16.04
CA GLY A 166 -19.12 -4.20 -16.64
C GLY A 166 -20.07 -4.36 -17.83
N ASP A 167 -21.18 -3.61 -17.82
CA ASP A 167 -22.07 -3.47 -18.98
C ASP A 167 -21.30 -2.82 -20.16
N PRO A 168 -21.17 -3.50 -21.32
CA PRO A 168 -20.46 -2.98 -22.49
C PRO A 168 -21.01 -1.64 -23.00
N SER A 169 -22.25 -1.31 -22.63
CA SER A 169 -22.98 -0.13 -23.09
C SER A 169 -22.60 1.15 -22.34
N ALA A 170 -22.04 1.05 -21.13
CA ALA A 170 -21.66 2.19 -20.30
C ALA A 170 -20.39 2.91 -20.80
N LEU A 171 -19.52 2.22 -21.55
CA LEU A 171 -18.28 2.78 -22.10
C LEU A 171 -18.51 3.85 -23.20
N LYS A 172 -19.74 4.02 -23.69
CA LYS A 172 -20.03 4.87 -24.87
C LYS A 172 -20.42 6.30 -24.54
N ARG A 173 -20.55 6.71 -23.27
CA ARG A 173 -20.82 8.11 -22.90
C ARG A 173 -19.58 8.79 -22.31
N ARG A 174 -18.64 9.18 -23.17
CA ARG A 174 -17.65 10.23 -22.83
C ARG A 174 -18.31 11.60 -22.99
N PRO A 175 -18.30 12.49 -21.97
CA PRO A 175 -18.43 13.91 -22.21
C PRO A 175 -17.09 14.41 -22.79
N SER A 176 -17.19 15.03 -23.96
CA SER A 176 -16.12 15.82 -24.57
C SER A 176 -15.98 17.12 -23.77
N GLY A 177 -14.94 17.26 -22.96
CA GLY A 177 -14.65 18.52 -22.27
C GLY A 177 -13.52 18.41 -21.26
N GLU A 178 -12.42 19.09 -21.55
CA GLU A 178 -11.43 19.64 -20.61
C GLU A 178 -10.49 18.69 -19.83
N GLY A 179 -9.24 18.66 -20.31
CA GLY A 179 -8.25 19.49 -19.61
C GLY A 179 -7.63 18.91 -18.34
N SER A 180 -7.21 17.64 -18.35
CA SER A 180 -6.11 17.21 -17.49
C SER A 180 -5.27 16.23 -18.29
N LYS A 181 -4.15 16.74 -18.79
CA LYS A 181 -3.05 15.98 -19.35
C LYS A 181 -2.42 15.15 -18.22
N LEU A 182 -3.16 14.15 -17.73
CA LEU A 182 -2.64 13.09 -16.88
C LEU A 182 -1.63 12.36 -17.76
N ARG A 183 -0.36 12.68 -17.54
CA ARG A 183 0.78 11.96 -18.10
C ARG A 183 0.80 10.59 -17.42
N MET A 184 -0.14 9.76 -17.84
CA MET A 184 -0.42 8.41 -17.36
C MET A 184 0.49 7.41 -18.09
N SER A 185 1.78 7.74 -18.14
CA SER A 185 2.86 6.93 -18.71
C SER A 185 3.96 6.99 -17.64
N THR A 186 4.11 6.00 -16.77
CA THR A 186 4.97 4.82 -17.02
C THR A 186 4.58 3.62 -16.13
N TRP A 187 3.36 3.57 -15.58
CA TRP A 187 2.99 2.60 -14.54
C TRP A 187 1.72 1.79 -14.86
N ASP A 188 1.42 1.64 -16.15
CA ASP A 188 0.33 0.80 -16.60
C ASP A 188 0.66 -0.68 -16.32
N VAL A 189 -0.22 -1.29 -15.53
CA VAL A 189 -0.53 -2.73 -15.46
C VAL A 189 0.63 -3.67 -15.15
N GLU A 190 1.02 -3.70 -13.88
CA GLU A 190 1.44 -4.93 -13.19
C GLU A 190 1.25 -4.70 -11.68
N ILE A 191 -0.01 -4.58 -11.28
CA ILE A 191 -0.42 -4.85 -9.90
C ILE A 191 -1.26 -6.13 -9.98
N ILE A 192 -0.57 -7.27 -9.89
CA ILE A 192 -0.91 -8.55 -9.26
C ILE A 192 0.25 -9.51 -9.58
#